data_AF-A0A926SHE5-F1
#
_entry.id   AF-A0A926SHE5-F1
#
_cell.length_a   1.000
_cell.length_b   1.000
_cell.length_c   1.000
_cell.angle_alpha   90.00
_cell.angle_beta   90.00
_cell.angle_gamma   90.00
#
_symmetry.space_group_name_H-M   'P 1'
#
loop_
_entity.id
_entity.type
_entity.pdbx_description
1 polymer ?
#
loop_
_entity_poly.entity_id
_entity_poly.type
_entity_poly.pdbx_seq_one_letter_code
_entity_poly.pdbx_strand_id
1 'polypeptide(L)' 'MPIPQYALFCLMVLVSLLISLERMGTALDEADIGGFCIWTCVAGTIAGLPILL' A
#
# COMPACT_ATOMS: atom_id res chain seq x y z
N MET A 1 2.49 17.19 -12.93
CA MET A 1 3.07 16.10 -13.76
C MET A 1 2.30 16.00 -15.07
N PRO A 2 2.93 15.68 -16.21
CA PRO A 2 2.22 15.27 -17.42
C PRO A 2 1.35 14.02 -17.13
N ILE A 3 0.19 13.97 -17.77
CA ILE A 3 -0.86 12.93 -17.61
C ILE A 3 -0.28 11.49 -17.58
N PRO A 4 0.60 11.06 -18.49
CA PRO A 4 1.12 9.69 -18.47
C PRO A 4 1.95 9.36 -17.23
N GLN A 5 2.71 10.33 -16.69
CA GLN A 5 3.50 10.12 -15.47
C GLN A 5 2.60 10.00 -14.24
N TYR A 6 1.53 10.79 -14.17
CA TYR A 6 0.54 10.70 -13.10
C TYR A 6 -0.19 9.34 -13.11
N ALA A 7 -0.60 8.86 -14.29
CA ALA A 7 -1.23 7.54 -14.43
C ALA A 7 -0.30 6.41 -13.97
N LEU A 8 0.99 6.46 -14.36
CA LEU A 8 2.01 5.51 -13.91
C LEU A 8 2.20 5.55 -12.40
N PHE A 9 2.24 6.75 -11.80
CA PHE A 9 2.32 6.91 -10.36
C PHE A 9 1.12 6.27 -9.64
N CYS A 10 -0.10 6.56 -10.08
CA CYS A 10 -1.31 5.96 -9.51
C CYS A 10 -1.32 4.43 -9.64
N LEU A 11 -0.82 3.88 -10.75
CA LEU A 11 -0.66 2.43 -10.92
C LEU A 11 0.36 1.86 -9.93
N MET A 12 1.50 2.52 -9.71
CA MET A 12 2.48 2.09 -8.71
C MET A 12 1.89 2.09 -7.30
N VAL A 13 1.14 3.14 -6.94
CA VAL A 13 0.43 3.22 -5.65
C VAL A 13 -0.57 2.08 -5.51
N LEU A 14 -1.38 1.82 -6.54
CA LEU A 14 -2.36 0.75 -6.54
C LEU A 14 -1.71 -0.63 -6.34
N VAL A 15 -0.66 -0.93 -7.09
CA VAL A 15 0.07 -2.21 -6.97
C VAL A 15 0.68 -2.36 -5.57
N SER A 16 1.25 -1.29 -5.02
CA SER A 16 1.86 -1.31 -3.69
C SER A 16 0.82 -1.54 -2.58
N LEU A 17 -0.39 -0.98 -2.73
CA LEU A 17 -1.50 -1.24 -1.81
C LEU A 17 -1.99 -2.69 -1.89
N LEU A 18 -2.10 -3.27 -3.08
CA LEU A 18 -2.49 -4.67 -3.27
C LEU A 18 -1.48 -5.63 -2.60
N ILE A 19 -0.19 -5.38 -2.77
CA ILE A 19 0.87 -6.14 -2.09
C ILE A 19 0.73 -6.02 -0.57
N SER A 20 0.49 -4.81 -0.07
CA SER A 20 0.33 -4.58 1.37
C SER A 20 -0.88 -5.33 1.94
N LEU A 21 -1.98 -5.39 1.20
CA LEU A 21 -3.18 -6.16 1.57
C LEU A 21 -2.91 -7.67 1.61
N GLU A 22 -2.21 -8.20 0.61
CA GLU A 22 -1.80 -9.62 0.59
C GLU A 22 -0.98 -9.96 1.83
N ARG A 23 0.00 -9.12 2.16
CA ARG A 23 0.88 -9.31 3.32
C ARG A 23 0.16 -9.20 4.66
N MET A 24 -0.83 -8.30 4.76
CA MET A 24 -1.72 -8.25 5.91
C MET A 24 -2.55 -9.54 6.05
N GLY A 25 -3.05 -10.09 4.94
CA GLY A 25 -3.76 -11.36 4.91
C GLY A 25 -2.89 -12.50 5.44
N THR A 26 -1.68 -12.65 4.90
CA THR A 26 -0.71 -13.67 5.37
C THR A 26 -0.39 -13.50 6.87
N ALA A 27 -0.19 -12.27 7.34
CA ALA A 27 0.09 -12.02 8.76
C ALA A 27 -1.10 -12.41 9.66
N LEU A 28 -2.34 -12.19 9.20
CA LEU A 28 -3.53 -12.63 9.92
C LEU A 28 -3.65 -14.16 9.93
N ASP A 29 -3.34 -14.82 8.81
CA ASP A 29 -3.34 -16.29 8.71
C ASP A 29 -2.31 -16.92 9.67
N GLU A 30 -1.18 -16.25 9.88
CA GLU A 30 -0.12 -16.66 10.82
C GLU A 30 -0.37 -16.19 12.27
N ALA A 31 -1.46 -15.49 12.54
CA ALA A 31 -1.75 -14.81 13.82
C ALA A 31 -0.65 -13.81 14.26
N ASP A 32 0.14 -13.31 13.33
CA ASP A 32 1.16 -12.28 13.54
C ASP A 32 0.53 -10.88 13.50
N ILE A 33 0.02 -10.45 14.66
CA ILE A 33 -0.53 -9.10 14.85
C ILE A 33 0.54 -8.02 14.64
N GLY A 34 1.80 -8.32 14.92
CA GLY A 34 2.91 -7.38 14.71
C GLY A 34 3.11 -7.08 13.23
N GLY A 35 3.22 -8.13 12.42
CA GLY A 35 3.29 -8.04 10.95
C GLY A 35 2.07 -7.33 10.36
N PHE A 36 0.87 -7.68 10.83
CA PHE A 36 -0.36 -6.99 10.40
C PHE A 36 -0.32 -5.48 10.67
N CYS A 37 0.07 -5.07 11.88
CA CYS A 37 0.18 -3.64 12.23
C CYS A 37 1.20 -2.91 11.35
N ILE A 38 2.36 -3.53 11.09
CA ILE A 38 3.40 -2.95 10.23
C ILE A 38 2.86 -2.73 8.82
N TRP A 39 2.28 -3.76 8.21
CA TRP A 39 1.74 -3.65 6.85
C TRP A 39 0.57 -2.66 6.77
N THR A 40 -0.24 -2.55 7.83
CA THR A 40 -1.30 -1.53 7.93
C THR A 40 -0.72 -0.11 7.90
N CYS A 41 0.36 0.14 8.65
CA CYS A 41 1.06 1.44 8.63
C CYS A 41 1.69 1.73 7.26
N VAL A 42 2.30 0.72 6.62
CA VAL A 42 2.86 0.84 5.26
C VAL A 42 1.76 1.17 4.24
N ALA A 43 0.63 0.47 4.27
CA ALA A 43 -0.49 0.78 3.39
C ALA A 43 -1.05 2.19 3.64
N GLY A 44 -1.16 2.61 4.91
CA GLY A 44 -1.62 3.95 5.27
C GLY A 44 -0.71 5.06 4.75
N THR A 45 0.60 4.89 4.84
CA THR A 45 1.58 5.84 4.27
C THR A 45 1.49 5.90 2.74
N ILE A 46 1.38 4.75 2.07
CA ILE A 46 1.20 4.69 0.61
C ILE A 46 -0.11 5.37 0.18
N ALA A 47 -1.21 5.12 0.89
CA ALA A 47 -2.52 5.71 0.61
C ALA A 47 -2.54 7.24 0.78
N GLY A 48 -1.63 7.79 1.60
CA GLY A 48 -1.46 9.24 1.77
C GLY A 48 -0.66 9.92 0.66
N LEU A 49 0.15 9.19 -0.11
CA LEU A 49 1.01 9.78 -1.14
C LEU A 49 0.25 10.53 -2.24
N PRO A 50 -0.88 10.03 -2.78
CA PRO A 50 -1.65 10.76 -3.79
C PRO A 50 -2.25 12.08 -3.28
N ILE A 51 -2.43 12.25 -1.97
CA ILE A 51 -2.99 13.47 -1.36
C ILE A 51 -1.93 14.60 -1.34
N LEU A 52 -0.65 14.25 -1.43
CA LEU A 52 0.48 15.18 -1.37
C LEU A 52 0.93 15.71 -2.75
N LEU A 53 0.32 15.23 -3.83
CA LEU A 53 0.61 15.59 -5.23
C LEU A 53 -0.41 16.57 -5.82
#